data_AF-A0A0N1NUJ0-F1
#
_entry.id   AF-A0A0N1NUJ0-F1
#
_cell.length_a   1.000
_cell.length_b   1.000
_cell.length_c   1.000
_cell.angle_alpha   90.00
_cell.angle_beta   90.00
_cell.angle_gamma   90.00
#
_symmetry.space_group_name_H-M   'P 1'
#
loop_
_entity.id
_entity.type
_entity.pdbx_description
1 polymer ?
#
loop_
_entity_poly.entity_id
_entity_poly.type
_entity_poly.pdbx_seq_one_letter_code
_entity_poly.pdbx_strand_id
1 'polypeptide(L)'
;MSTDTGAIARQRHYTSLRNADREVLRATWSIGYGDPGFSTHLGTPPEPSTRHTATSIHKIVTDALWLHRGACLACSWEGPDRRRRDTAIEDAHDHTHPGWRNLPIFDRAGSGKGSKVWWAHVRATYPQGWFDAGGPLRLYAEPPFDRHAVGAAPGGGFVLDTPRRKRQASSSMQLALEDGGLAE
;
A
#
# COMPACT_ATOMS: atom_id res chain seq x y z
N MET A 1 25.79 18.48 -6.17
CA MET A 1 25.74 17.19 -5.44
C MET A 1 24.33 16.65 -5.58
N SER A 2 24.16 15.41 -6.04
CA SER A 2 22.81 14.83 -6.25
C SER A 2 22.08 14.80 -4.90
N THR A 3 20.88 15.40 -4.87
CA THR A 3 19.97 15.46 -3.70
C THR A 3 19.08 14.22 -3.62
N ASP A 4 19.41 13.17 -4.36
CA ASP A 4 18.58 11.98 -4.44
C ASP A 4 18.70 11.17 -3.15
N THR A 5 17.57 10.85 -2.55
CA THR A 5 17.50 10.03 -1.32
C THR A 5 16.40 8.98 -1.46
N GLY A 6 16.49 7.94 -0.63
CA GLY A 6 15.45 6.91 -0.53
C GLY A 6 15.17 6.24 -1.88
N ALA A 7 13.89 6.15 -2.25
CA ALA A 7 13.48 5.39 -3.42
C ALA A 7 14.00 5.97 -4.75
N ILE A 8 14.14 7.31 -4.85
CA ILE A 8 14.68 7.95 -6.05
C ILE A 8 16.15 7.56 -6.26
N ALA A 9 16.95 7.56 -5.19
CA ALA A 9 18.35 7.13 -5.26
C ALA A 9 18.47 5.66 -5.69
N ARG A 10 17.59 4.78 -5.18
CA ARG A 10 17.53 3.37 -5.60
C ARG A 10 17.21 3.23 -7.09
N GLN A 11 16.17 3.93 -7.55
CA GLN A 11 15.75 3.87 -8.95
C GLN A 11 16.85 4.40 -9.89
N ARG A 12 17.52 5.51 -9.53
CA ARG A 12 18.65 6.05 -10.29
C ARG A 12 19.79 5.06 -10.40
N HIS A 13 20.16 4.44 -9.28
CA HIS A 13 21.20 3.42 -9.27
C HIS A 13 20.82 2.23 -10.17
N TYR A 14 19.62 1.69 -10.02
CA TYR A 14 19.11 0.62 -10.88
C TYR A 14 19.17 0.99 -12.37
N THR A 15 18.73 2.19 -12.74
CA THR A 15 18.78 2.68 -14.12
C THR A 15 20.22 2.86 -14.65
N SER A 16 21.17 3.23 -13.79
CA SER A 16 22.59 3.34 -14.18
C SER A 16 23.20 1.99 -14.60
N LEU A 17 22.62 0.88 -14.12
CA LEU A 17 23.06 -0.49 -14.38
C LEU A 17 22.46 -1.10 -15.65
N ARG A 18 21.94 -0.29 -16.59
CA ARG A 18 21.26 -0.76 -17.81
C ARG A 18 22.00 -1.81 -18.66
N ASN A 19 23.33 -1.88 -18.54
CA ASN A 19 24.20 -2.81 -19.26
C ASN A 19 24.86 -3.85 -18.33
N ALA A 20 24.46 -3.91 -17.05
CA ALA A 20 25.02 -4.85 -16.08
C ALA A 20 24.45 -6.26 -16.28
N ASP A 21 25.14 -7.25 -15.72
CA ASP A 21 24.67 -8.63 -15.71
C ASP A 21 23.29 -8.76 -15.06
N ARG A 22 22.51 -9.73 -15.55
CA ARG A 22 21.14 -9.98 -15.06
C ARG A 22 21.10 -10.23 -13.56
N GLU A 23 22.11 -10.90 -13.00
CA GLU A 23 22.18 -11.15 -11.55
C GLU A 23 22.35 -9.85 -10.75
N VAL A 24 23.16 -8.92 -11.24
CA VAL A 24 23.35 -7.59 -10.63
C VAL A 24 22.04 -6.81 -10.66
N LEU A 25 21.34 -6.80 -11.79
CA LEU A 25 20.03 -6.13 -11.91
C LEU A 25 19.01 -6.72 -10.93
N ARG A 26 18.95 -8.06 -10.82
CA ARG A 26 18.01 -8.75 -9.93
C ARG A 26 18.29 -8.47 -8.45
N ALA A 27 19.55 -8.39 -8.05
CA ALA A 27 19.94 -8.12 -6.67
C ALA A 27 19.86 -6.62 -6.27
N THR A 28 19.59 -5.73 -7.23
CA THR A 28 19.53 -4.28 -7.01
C THR A 28 18.11 -3.83 -6.68
N TRP A 29 17.99 -2.94 -5.67
CA TRP A 29 16.71 -2.35 -5.31
C TRP A 29 16.21 -1.37 -6.39
N SER A 30 14.96 -1.51 -6.81
CA SER A 30 14.27 -0.59 -7.71
C SER A 30 12.83 -0.36 -7.29
N ILE A 31 12.21 0.73 -7.74
CA ILE A 31 10.80 0.99 -7.49
C ILE A 31 9.95 -0.09 -8.18
N GLY A 32 8.88 -0.54 -7.51
CA GLY A 32 7.91 -1.49 -8.03
C GLY A 32 7.27 -1.03 -9.34
N TYR A 33 7.05 -1.95 -10.28
CA TYR A 33 6.34 -1.63 -11.52
C TYR A 33 4.94 -1.07 -11.20
N GLY A 34 4.65 0.11 -11.72
CA GLY A 34 3.37 0.80 -11.51
C GLY A 34 3.24 1.54 -10.17
N ASP A 35 4.24 1.46 -9.29
CA ASP A 35 4.25 2.23 -8.04
C ASP A 35 4.61 3.70 -8.30
N PRO A 36 4.23 4.63 -7.40
CA PRO A 36 4.61 6.03 -7.54
C PRO A 36 6.13 6.18 -7.66
N GLY A 37 6.57 6.97 -8.63
CA GLY A 37 7.98 7.15 -8.94
C GLY A 37 8.60 6.06 -9.82
N PHE A 38 7.83 5.05 -10.24
CA PHE A 38 8.28 4.17 -11.32
C PHE A 38 8.24 4.90 -12.66
N SER A 39 9.29 4.74 -13.46
CA SER A 39 9.36 5.25 -14.83
C SER A 39 9.81 4.14 -15.76
N THR A 40 9.05 3.89 -16.83
CA THR A 40 9.42 2.99 -17.92
C THR A 40 10.46 3.62 -18.85
N HIS A 41 10.60 4.95 -18.82
CA HIS A 41 11.65 5.65 -19.53
C HIS A 41 12.98 5.42 -18.81
N LEU A 42 13.72 4.41 -19.27
CA LEU A 42 15.11 4.18 -18.89
C LEU A 42 15.89 5.49 -19.01
N GLY A 43 16.33 6.03 -17.88
CA GLY A 43 17.19 7.21 -17.81
C GLY A 43 16.59 8.42 -17.10
N THR A 44 15.27 8.47 -16.88
CA THR A 44 14.64 9.61 -16.20
C THR A 44 14.00 9.18 -14.88
N PRO A 45 14.73 9.28 -13.76
CA PRO A 45 14.18 9.11 -12.43
C PRO A 45 13.12 10.17 -12.13
N PRO A 46 12.23 9.94 -11.14
CA PRO A 46 11.28 10.95 -10.71
C PRO A 46 12.01 12.21 -10.28
N GLU A 47 11.45 13.36 -10.62
CA GLU A 47 11.94 14.62 -10.06
C GLU A 47 11.85 14.58 -8.54
N PRO A 48 12.92 14.98 -7.82
CA PRO A 48 12.88 15.09 -6.37
C PRO A 48 11.73 16.00 -5.94
N SER A 49 10.97 15.54 -4.95
CA SER A 49 9.85 16.28 -4.36
C SER A 49 10.10 16.45 -2.86
N THR A 50 9.65 17.56 -2.29
CA THR A 50 9.61 17.75 -0.83
C THR A 50 8.40 17.09 -0.19
N ARG A 51 7.43 16.62 -0.99
CA ARG A 51 6.25 15.95 -0.50
C ARG A 51 6.52 14.47 -0.29
N HIS A 52 6.37 14.03 0.96
CA HIS A 52 6.46 12.61 1.31
C HIS A 52 5.35 11.81 0.61
N THR A 53 5.74 11.01 -0.38
CA THR A 53 4.84 10.12 -1.11
C THR A 53 5.30 8.68 -0.92
N ALA A 54 4.35 7.80 -0.57
CA ALA A 54 4.59 6.38 -0.38
C ALA A 54 4.91 5.70 -1.70
N THR A 55 5.89 4.80 -1.68
CA THR A 55 6.16 3.86 -2.76
C THR A 55 6.71 2.55 -2.19
N SER A 56 6.88 1.54 -3.03
CA SER A 56 7.61 0.33 -2.66
C SER A 56 8.82 0.14 -3.57
N ILE A 57 9.91 -0.35 -2.97
CA ILE A 57 11.07 -0.85 -3.70
C ILE A 57 11.13 -2.36 -3.55
N HIS A 58 11.68 -3.05 -4.54
CA HIS A 58 11.89 -4.49 -4.50
C HIS A 58 13.25 -4.88 -5.06
N LYS A 59 13.67 -6.09 -4.71
CA LYS A 59 14.74 -6.83 -5.38
C LYS A 59 14.43 -8.32 -5.36
N ILE A 60 15.11 -9.07 -6.21
CA ILE A 60 15.02 -10.52 -6.28
C ILE A 60 16.23 -11.12 -5.58
N VAL A 61 15.99 -11.98 -4.59
CA VAL A 61 17.06 -12.68 -3.85
C VAL A 61 17.34 -14.05 -4.46
N THR A 62 16.30 -14.76 -4.84
CA THR A 62 16.35 -16.02 -5.59
C THR A 62 15.17 -16.05 -6.57
N ASP A 63 15.14 -17.01 -7.51
CA ASP A 63 14.05 -17.09 -8.49
C ASP A 63 12.64 -17.18 -7.88
N ALA A 64 12.53 -17.67 -6.64
CA ALA A 64 11.26 -17.80 -5.92
C ALA A 64 11.05 -16.73 -4.83
N LEU A 65 12.01 -15.82 -4.60
CA LEU A 65 11.97 -14.88 -3.47
C LEU A 65 12.22 -13.43 -3.88
N TRP A 66 11.19 -12.62 -3.63
CA TRP A 66 11.24 -11.18 -3.72
C TRP A 66 11.30 -10.59 -2.31
N LEU A 67 12.15 -9.58 -2.12
CA LEU A 67 12.11 -8.73 -0.95
C LEU A 67 11.56 -7.37 -1.35
N HIS A 68 10.73 -6.82 -0.49
CA HIS A 68 10.09 -5.52 -0.65
C HIS A 68 10.43 -4.64 0.55
N ARG A 69 10.51 -3.33 0.34
CA ARG A 69 10.52 -2.33 1.42
C ARG A 69 9.55 -1.22 1.06
N GLY A 70 8.90 -0.67 2.08
CA GLY A 70 8.30 0.64 1.94
C GLY A 70 9.40 1.67 1.73
N ALA A 71 9.16 2.69 0.92
CA ALA A 71 10.12 3.78 0.75
C ALA A 71 9.40 5.11 0.56
N CYS A 72 10.13 6.19 0.81
CA CYS A 72 9.69 7.55 0.55
C CYS A 72 10.30 8.09 -0.75
N LEU A 73 9.52 8.86 -1.52
CA LEU A 73 10.03 9.61 -2.67
C LEU A 73 10.70 10.95 -2.31
N ALA A 74 10.57 11.43 -1.07
CA ALA A 74 11.05 12.75 -0.65
C ALA A 74 12.24 12.74 0.31
N CYS A 75 12.50 11.61 0.98
CA CYS A 75 13.57 11.50 1.96
C CYS A 75 14.23 10.12 1.93
N SER A 76 15.25 9.91 2.76
CA SER A 76 16.03 8.68 2.84
C SER A 76 15.33 7.50 3.52
N TRP A 77 14.09 7.66 3.99
CA TRP A 77 13.39 6.62 4.72
C TRP A 77 13.09 5.39 3.84
N GLU A 78 13.48 4.23 4.36
CA GLU A 78 13.15 2.89 3.85
C GLU A 78 12.69 2.02 5.03
N GLY A 79 11.62 1.26 4.81
CA GLY A 79 11.09 0.30 5.78
C GLY A 79 11.91 -1.00 5.84
N PRO A 80 11.54 -1.93 6.74
CA PRO A 80 12.19 -3.23 6.85
C PRO A 80 11.94 -4.13 5.63
N ASP A 81 12.76 -5.18 5.50
CA ASP A 81 12.54 -6.23 4.48
C ASP A 81 11.22 -6.97 4.73
N ARG A 82 10.32 -6.93 3.74
CA ARG A 82 9.03 -7.63 3.72
C ARG A 82 9.01 -8.65 2.59
N ARG A 83 8.34 -9.78 2.83
CA ARG A 83 8.07 -10.79 1.78
C ARG A 83 6.89 -10.43 0.89
N ARG A 84 6.03 -9.50 1.32
CA ARG A 84 4.85 -9.07 0.58
C ARG A 84 4.94 -7.57 0.29
N ARG A 85 4.67 -7.20 -0.95
CA ARG A 85 4.60 -5.79 -1.41
C ARG A 85 3.60 -4.99 -0.59
N ASP A 86 2.43 -5.56 -0.30
CA ASP A 86 1.35 -4.86 0.41
C ASP A 86 1.78 -4.42 1.81
N THR A 87 2.45 -5.30 2.57
CA THR A 87 3.01 -4.95 3.89
C THR A 87 4.06 -3.84 3.80
N ALA A 88 4.90 -3.85 2.75
CA ALA A 88 5.87 -2.78 2.51
C ALA A 88 5.17 -1.44 2.18
N ILE A 89 4.07 -1.47 1.44
CA ILE A 89 3.27 -0.27 1.16
C ILE A 89 2.62 0.27 2.42
N GLU A 90 2.10 -0.59 3.29
CA GLU A 90 1.57 -0.16 4.58
C GLU A 90 2.65 0.55 5.42
N ASP A 91 3.87 0.01 5.46
CA ASP A 91 5.00 0.66 6.15
C ASP A 91 5.27 2.05 5.55
N ALA A 92 5.24 2.18 4.21
CA ALA A 92 5.43 3.47 3.54
C ALA A 92 4.33 4.49 3.90
N HIS A 93 3.10 4.03 4.13
CA HIS A 93 2.02 4.90 4.60
C HIS A 93 2.16 5.24 6.08
N ASP A 94 2.67 4.33 6.92
CA ASP A 94 2.98 4.63 8.33
C ASP A 94 3.98 5.79 8.43
N HIS A 95 4.92 5.89 7.48
CA HIS A 95 5.86 7.00 7.36
C HIS A 95 5.26 8.28 6.74
N THR A 96 4.58 8.16 5.59
CA THR A 96 4.17 9.32 4.78
C THR A 96 2.82 9.92 5.19
N HIS A 97 1.95 9.13 5.80
CA HIS A 97 0.58 9.51 6.17
C HIS A 97 0.25 9.04 7.59
N PRO A 98 0.90 9.57 8.64
CA PRO A 98 0.65 9.17 10.01
C PRO A 98 -0.84 9.21 10.36
N GLY A 99 -1.32 8.17 11.05
CA GLY A 99 -2.74 8.04 11.43
C GLY A 99 -3.65 7.43 10.37
N TRP A 100 -3.15 7.09 9.16
CA TRP A 100 -3.97 6.44 8.12
C TRP A 100 -4.66 5.15 8.63
N ARG A 101 -4.01 4.40 9.52
CA ARG A 101 -4.55 3.17 10.14
C ARG A 101 -5.77 3.41 11.03
N ASN A 102 -6.01 4.64 11.46
CA ASN A 102 -7.16 5.01 12.28
C ASN A 102 -8.35 5.51 11.44
N LEU A 103 -8.17 5.69 10.13
CA LEU A 103 -9.22 6.20 9.26
C LEU A 103 -10.24 5.11 8.92
N PRO A 104 -11.52 5.46 8.67
CA PRO A 104 -12.53 4.45 8.43
C PRO A 104 -12.26 3.60 7.18
N ILE A 105 -12.64 2.32 7.26
CA ILE A 105 -12.60 1.36 6.15
C ILE A 105 -13.99 1.32 5.53
N PHE A 106 -14.08 1.48 4.22
CA PHE A 106 -15.35 1.50 3.49
C PHE A 106 -15.57 0.21 2.70
N ASP A 107 -16.83 -0.14 2.46
CA ASP A 107 -17.18 -1.06 1.38
C ASP A 107 -16.94 -0.40 0.02
N ARG A 108 -16.66 -1.19 -1.02
CA ARG A 108 -16.48 -0.65 -2.37
C ARG A 108 -17.78 0.02 -2.84
N ALA A 109 -17.61 1.09 -3.63
CA ALA A 109 -18.75 1.78 -4.21
C ALA A 109 -19.54 0.84 -5.15
N GLY A 110 -20.87 0.84 -5.02
CA GLY A 110 -21.75 0.31 -6.06
C GLY A 110 -21.66 1.13 -7.36
N SER A 111 -22.31 0.66 -8.42
CA SER A 111 -22.33 1.35 -9.72
C SER A 111 -23.39 2.47 -9.78
N GLY A 112 -23.28 3.34 -10.79
CA GLY A 112 -24.29 4.35 -11.10
C GLY A 112 -24.34 5.53 -10.12
N LYS A 113 -25.55 6.08 -9.89
CA LYS A 113 -25.76 7.29 -9.06
C LYS A 113 -25.28 7.12 -7.61
N GLY A 114 -25.38 5.90 -7.07
CA GLY A 114 -24.90 5.58 -5.71
C GLY A 114 -23.39 5.80 -5.54
N SER A 115 -22.60 5.60 -6.60
CA SER A 115 -21.15 5.81 -6.57
C SER A 115 -20.77 7.26 -6.26
N LYS A 116 -21.50 8.24 -6.82
CA LYS A 116 -21.21 9.67 -6.59
C LYS A 116 -21.47 10.08 -5.16
N VAL A 117 -22.58 9.65 -4.59
CA VAL A 117 -22.94 9.91 -3.18
C VAL A 117 -21.94 9.25 -2.25
N TRP A 118 -21.55 8.01 -2.55
CA TRP A 118 -20.52 7.29 -1.80
C TRP A 118 -19.18 8.04 -1.81
N TRP A 119 -18.73 8.53 -2.97
CA TRP A 119 -17.49 9.29 -3.05
C TRP A 119 -17.54 10.61 -2.29
N ALA A 120 -18.68 11.32 -2.32
CA ALA A 120 -18.88 12.52 -1.52
C ALA A 120 -18.79 12.21 -0.02
N HIS A 121 -19.41 11.10 0.42
CA HIS A 121 -19.37 10.65 1.80
C HIS A 121 -17.93 10.29 2.25
N VAL A 122 -17.19 9.54 1.42
CA VAL A 122 -15.78 9.21 1.70
C VAL A 122 -14.95 10.49 1.86
N ARG A 123 -15.04 11.42 0.92
CA ARG A 123 -14.28 12.69 0.97
C ARG A 123 -14.63 13.56 2.18
N ALA A 124 -15.89 13.55 2.62
CA ALA A 124 -16.32 14.28 3.81
C ALA A 124 -15.86 13.63 5.13
N THR A 125 -15.55 12.33 5.11
CA THR A 125 -15.16 11.57 6.31
C THR A 125 -13.65 11.63 6.57
N TYR A 126 -12.84 11.68 5.52
CA TYR A 126 -11.39 11.78 5.65
C TYR A 126 -10.94 13.21 5.99
N PRO A 127 -9.77 13.41 6.60
CA PRO A 127 -9.24 14.74 6.90
C PRO A 127 -9.19 15.64 5.66
N GLN A 128 -9.42 16.93 5.84
CA GLN A 128 -9.32 17.90 4.74
C GLN A 128 -7.90 17.85 4.13
N GLY A 129 -7.82 17.85 2.79
CA GLY A 129 -6.56 17.77 2.06
C GLY A 129 -5.88 16.40 2.07
N TRP A 130 -6.46 15.38 2.71
CA TRP A 130 -5.87 14.04 2.80
C TRP A 130 -5.56 13.44 1.43
N PHE A 131 -6.53 13.45 0.54
CA PHE A 131 -6.38 12.91 -0.81
C PHE A 131 -5.51 13.79 -1.70
N ASP A 132 -5.54 15.11 -1.50
CA ASP A 132 -4.67 16.04 -2.23
C ASP A 132 -3.19 15.82 -1.87
N ALA A 133 -2.90 15.35 -0.65
CA ALA A 133 -1.56 14.94 -0.22
C ALA A 133 -1.14 13.56 -0.76
N GLY A 134 -2.03 12.82 -1.41
CA GLY A 134 -1.79 11.45 -1.86
C GLY A 134 -2.13 10.38 -0.83
N GLY A 135 -2.95 10.73 0.17
CA GLY A 135 -3.33 9.83 1.25
C GLY A 135 -4.13 8.61 0.76
N PRO A 136 -3.96 7.45 1.41
CA PRO A 136 -4.60 6.23 0.99
C PRO A 136 -6.10 6.23 1.33
N LEU A 137 -6.86 5.46 0.55
CA LEU A 137 -8.23 5.08 0.85
C LEU A 137 -8.24 3.63 1.35
N ARG A 138 -8.90 3.37 2.48
CA ARG A 138 -9.03 2.02 3.02
C ARG A 138 -10.36 1.40 2.63
N LEU A 139 -10.31 0.24 1.97
CA LEU A 139 -11.50 -0.51 1.58
C LEU A 139 -11.48 -1.91 2.19
N TYR A 140 -12.64 -2.52 2.38
CA TYR A 140 -12.69 -3.95 2.65
C TYR A 140 -12.33 -4.72 1.37
N ALA A 141 -11.42 -5.68 1.52
CA ALA A 141 -11.05 -6.58 0.44
C ALA A 141 -12.26 -7.44 0.05
N GLU A 142 -12.53 -7.52 -1.26
CA GLU A 142 -13.49 -8.46 -1.82
C GLU A 142 -12.72 -9.48 -2.66
N PRO A 143 -12.81 -10.78 -2.34
CA PRO A 143 -12.15 -11.82 -3.13
C PRO A 143 -12.53 -11.73 -4.62
N PRO A 144 -11.59 -11.96 -5.55
CA PRO A 144 -10.20 -12.35 -5.35
C PRO A 144 -9.21 -11.15 -5.21
N PHE A 145 -9.69 -9.92 -5.07
CA PHE A 145 -8.88 -8.70 -5.13
C PHE A 145 -8.54 -8.18 -3.74
N ASP A 146 -7.45 -8.72 -3.16
CA ASP A 146 -6.92 -8.34 -1.85
C ASP A 146 -5.61 -7.53 -1.91
N ARG A 147 -5.11 -7.24 -3.12
CA ARG A 147 -3.88 -6.47 -3.32
C ARG A 147 -4.14 -4.98 -3.30
N HIS A 148 -3.22 -4.23 -2.70
CA HIS A 148 -3.28 -2.77 -2.71
C HIS A 148 -3.13 -2.21 -4.12
N ALA A 149 -4.05 -1.33 -4.52
CA ALA A 149 -4.11 -0.76 -5.86
C ALA A 149 -3.52 0.66 -5.88
N VAL A 150 -2.49 0.86 -6.70
CA VAL A 150 -1.86 2.17 -6.93
C VAL A 150 -2.80 3.06 -7.75
N GLY A 151 -2.88 4.35 -7.44
CA GLY A 151 -3.58 5.34 -8.27
C GLY A 151 -5.10 5.29 -8.17
N ALA A 152 -5.66 4.35 -7.40
CA ALA A 152 -7.10 4.11 -7.32
C ALA A 152 -7.81 4.97 -6.26
N ALA A 153 -7.07 5.57 -5.32
CA ALA A 153 -7.67 6.50 -4.37
C ALA A 153 -7.90 7.88 -5.02
N PRO A 154 -8.83 8.69 -4.49
CA PRO A 154 -8.94 10.09 -4.90
C PRO A 154 -7.58 10.79 -4.81
N GLY A 155 -7.26 11.61 -5.81
CA GLY A 155 -5.96 12.29 -5.88
C GLY A 155 -4.80 11.40 -6.35
N GLY A 156 -5.06 10.15 -6.75
CA GLY A 156 -4.03 9.24 -7.29
C GLY A 156 -3.22 8.48 -6.22
N GLY A 157 -3.69 8.45 -4.97
CA GLY A 157 -3.10 7.65 -3.89
C GLY A 157 -3.43 6.15 -4.00
N PHE A 158 -3.06 5.39 -2.97
CA PHE A 158 -3.33 3.94 -2.90
C PHE A 158 -4.72 3.62 -2.36
N VAL A 159 -5.38 2.61 -2.94
CA VAL A 159 -6.41 1.84 -2.23
C VAL A 159 -5.73 0.73 -1.44
N LEU A 160 -5.93 0.72 -0.12
CA LEU A 160 -5.42 -0.27 0.80
C LEU A 160 -6.56 -1.22 1.19
N ASP A 161 -6.65 -2.34 0.47
CA ASP A 161 -7.59 -3.41 0.75
C ASP A 161 -7.29 -4.09 2.09
N THR A 162 -8.28 -4.10 2.98
CA THR A 162 -8.20 -4.67 4.32
C THR A 162 -9.09 -5.91 4.40
N PRO A 163 -8.59 -7.07 4.81
CA PRO A 163 -9.41 -8.26 4.98
C PRO A 163 -10.59 -8.01 5.92
N ARG A 164 -11.79 -8.39 5.49
CA ARG A 164 -12.95 -8.40 6.37
C ARG A 164 -12.75 -9.50 7.41
N ARG A 165 -12.49 -9.14 8.68
CA ARG A 165 -12.55 -10.15 9.75
C ARG A 165 -13.95 -10.75 9.72
N LYS A 166 -14.07 -12.06 9.47
CA LYS A 166 -15.34 -12.76 9.70
C LYS A 166 -15.71 -12.47 11.15
N ARG A 167 -16.91 -11.92 11.37
CA ARG A 167 -17.45 -11.74 12.71
C ARG A 167 -17.43 -13.13 13.36
N GLN A 168 -16.56 -13.37 14.34
CA GLN A 168 -16.71 -14.56 15.16
C GLN A 168 -18.11 -14.45 15.79
N ALA A 169 -18.91 -15.50 15.64
CA ALA A 169 -20.14 -15.60 16.41
C ALA A 169 -19.73 -15.43 17.88
N SER A 170 -20.35 -14.47 18.58
CA SER A 170 -20.05 -14.27 19.99
C SER A 170 -20.38 -15.57 20.72
N SER A 171 -19.42 -16.07 21.50
CA SER A 171 -19.52 -17.26 22.36
C SER A 171 -20.65 -17.19 23.42
N SER A 172 -21.45 -16.13 23.42
CA SER A 172 -22.55 -15.89 24.34
C SER A 172 -23.85 -16.65 24.02
N MET A 173 -23.89 -17.49 22.96
CA MET A 173 -25.02 -18.38 22.67
C MET A 173 -24.72 -19.88 22.81
N GLN A 174 -23.53 -20.27 23.30
CA GLN A 174 -23.20 -21.69 23.51
C GLN A 174 -23.53 -22.20 24.93
N LEU A 175 -23.83 -21.32 25.89
CA LEU A 175 -24.06 -21.65 27.30
C LEU A 175 -25.54 -21.80 27.69
N ALA A 176 -26.44 -21.98 26.72
CA ALA A 176 -27.88 -22.14 26.96
C ALA A 176 -28.43 -23.53 26.57
N LEU A 177 -27.56 -24.49 26.24
CA LEU A 177 -27.98 -25.85 25.80
C LEU A 177 -27.43 -27.00 26.67
N GLU A 178 -26.66 -26.71 27.72
CA GLU A 178 -26.07 -27.77 28.57
C GLU A 178 -26.70 -27.89 29.97
N ASP A 179 -27.56 -26.95 30.40
CA ASP A 179 -28.21 -26.97 31.73
C ASP A 179 -29.67 -27.49 31.71
N GLY A 180 -29.96 -28.48 30.86
CA GLY A 180 -31.34 -28.94 30.62
C GLY A 180 -31.51 -30.44 30.46
N GLY A 181 -30.89 -31.28 31.31
CA GLY A 181 -31.13 -32.73 31.20
C GLY A 181 -30.50 -33.64 32.26
N LEU A 182 -30.75 -33.38 33.54
CA LEU A 182 -30.67 -34.40 34.60
C LEU A 182 -32.00 -34.40 35.35
N ALA A 183 -32.87 -35.39 35.08
CA ALA A 183 -33.75 -36.02 36.07
C ALA A 183 -34.52 -37.18 35.42
N GLU A 184 -34.23 -38.37 35.94
CA GLU A 184 -34.98 -39.64 36.02
C GLU A 184 -35.58 -40.30 34.77
#